data_AF-A0A9W8QQ02-F1
#
_entry.id   AF-A0A9W8QQ02-F1
#
_cell.length_a   1.000
_cell.length_b   1.000
_cell.length_c   1.000
_cell.angle_alpha   90.00
_cell.angle_beta   90.00
_cell.angle_gamma   90.00
#
_symmetry.space_group_name_H-M   'P 1'
#
loop_
_entity.id
_entity.type
_entity.pdbx_description
1 polymer ?
#
loop_
_entity_poly.entity_id
_entity_poly.type
_entity_poly.pdbx_seq_one_letter_code
_entity_poly.pdbx_strand_id
1 'polypeptide(L)'
;MCLCFRRTPSFKYRQLNSVDTLDNRPPQARLSSRPYTMGVSVSAAPPTPPPRSIDAAAAGGVPETSPFAQQRERLVLELLPFKDASKFHEWLRSGPVQGSWHEFHRDLLARVPADRPEPDKAKTAQATKEAINSRSQKFLVYHPDKSGWSPEDHYVRFMTIVILDSLLANLWSDSDWKKRNIDICKAVYEVLFFLRASHYVNQQDPPGYSD
;
A
#
# COMPACT_ATOMS: atom_id res chain seq x y z
N MET A 1 7.03 30.26 -34.24
CA MET A 1 6.35 29.53 -33.14
C MET A 1 5.85 28.21 -33.69
N CYS A 2 5.96 27.10 -32.95
CA CYS A 2 5.27 25.83 -33.27
C CYS A 2 4.80 25.19 -31.97
N LEU A 3 3.50 24.89 -31.89
CA LEU A 3 2.86 24.18 -30.77
C LEU A 3 2.56 22.75 -31.22
N CYS A 4 3.20 21.75 -30.61
CA CYS A 4 2.93 20.34 -30.90
C CYS A 4 2.61 19.56 -29.62
N PHE A 5 1.31 19.37 -29.37
CA PHE A 5 0.67 18.31 -28.58
C PHE A 5 1.41 17.75 -27.36
N ARG A 6 0.94 18.13 -26.17
CA ARG A 6 1.01 17.25 -24.98
C ARG A 6 0.19 16.00 -25.26
N ARG A 7 0.84 14.84 -25.39
CA ARG A 7 0.17 13.53 -25.46
C ARG A 7 0.33 12.80 -24.12
N THR A 8 -0.69 12.87 -23.27
CA THR A 8 -0.69 12.16 -21.97
C THR A 8 -0.83 10.65 -22.17
N PRO A 9 0.09 9.83 -21.66
CA PRO A 9 -0.07 8.37 -21.67
C PRO A 9 -1.05 7.96 -20.57
N SER A 10 -2.32 7.73 -20.93
CA SER A 10 -3.30 7.13 -20.02
C SER A 10 -2.99 5.63 -19.86
N PHE A 11 -2.16 5.29 -18.88
CA PHE A 11 -1.92 3.91 -18.46
C PHE A 11 -3.15 3.34 -17.76
N LYS A 12 -4.14 2.92 -18.56
CA LYS A 12 -5.24 2.09 -18.08
C LYS A 12 -4.70 0.71 -17.71
N TYR A 13 -4.70 0.39 -16.42
CA TYR A 13 -4.59 -0.99 -15.98
C TYR A 13 -5.72 -1.80 -16.61
N ARG A 14 -5.36 -2.80 -17.41
CA ARG A 14 -6.32 -3.76 -17.97
C ARG A 14 -6.71 -4.72 -16.85
N GLN A 15 -7.88 -4.51 -16.24
CA GLN A 15 -8.49 -5.58 -15.45
C GLN A 15 -8.64 -6.81 -16.36
N LEU A 16 -8.15 -7.95 -15.87
CA LEU A 16 -8.49 -9.24 -16.44
C LEU A 16 -9.83 -9.64 -15.81
N ASN A 17 -10.86 -9.78 -16.64
CA ASN A 17 -12.18 -10.19 -16.18
C ASN A 17 -12.14 -11.65 -15.70
N SER A 18 -12.90 -11.94 -14.65
CA SER A 18 -13.04 -13.30 -14.12
C SER A 18 -13.93 -14.15 -15.02
N VAL A 19 -13.34 -15.18 -15.63
CA VAL A 19 -13.96 -16.36 -16.25
C VAL A 19 -12.90 -17.47 -16.27
N ASP A 20 -13.19 -18.76 -16.08
CA ASP A 20 -14.51 -19.42 -16.00
C ASP A 20 -14.68 -20.25 -14.71
N THR A 21 -15.94 -20.38 -14.27
CA THR A 21 -16.34 -21.32 -13.22
C THR A 21 -16.57 -22.69 -13.83
N LEU A 22 -15.68 -23.66 -13.55
CA LEU A 22 -15.87 -25.04 -13.99
C LEU A 22 -16.60 -25.88 -12.94
N ASP A 23 -17.78 -26.32 -13.33
CA ASP A 23 -18.79 -27.08 -12.60
C ASP A 23 -18.25 -28.30 -11.84
N ASN A 24 -18.72 -28.52 -10.61
CA ASN A 24 -18.58 -29.81 -9.91
C ASN A 24 -19.61 -29.97 -8.78
N ARG A 25 -20.78 -30.56 -9.08
CA ARG A 25 -21.88 -30.74 -8.11
C ARG A 25 -22.43 -32.18 -8.04
N PRO A 26 -22.15 -32.93 -6.96
CA PRO A 26 -22.88 -34.16 -6.61
C PRO A 26 -24.30 -33.88 -6.06
N PRO A 27 -25.21 -34.89 -6.03
CA PRO A 27 -26.66 -34.68 -5.91
C PRO A 27 -27.20 -34.54 -4.48
N GLN A 28 -28.41 -33.98 -4.36
CA GLN A 28 -29.20 -34.01 -3.13
C GLN A 28 -29.84 -35.39 -2.88
N ALA A 29 -29.77 -35.87 -1.64
CA ALA A 29 -30.66 -36.92 -1.13
C ALA A 29 -31.94 -36.30 -0.54
N ARG A 30 -33.11 -36.90 -0.82
CA ARG A 30 -34.41 -36.48 -0.26
C ARG A 30 -34.98 -37.56 0.67
N LEU A 31 -35.28 -37.18 1.92
CA LEU A 31 -36.17 -37.83 2.89
C LEU A 31 -36.77 -36.67 3.72
N SER A 32 -38.07 -36.46 3.97
CA SER A 32 -39.27 -37.34 4.04
C SER A 32 -39.22 -38.31 5.23
N SER A 33 -40.08 -38.26 6.27
CA SER A 33 -41.34 -37.50 6.47
C SER A 33 -41.63 -37.21 7.97
N ARG A 34 -42.69 -36.41 8.24
CA ARG A 34 -43.37 -36.15 9.54
C ARG A 34 -44.04 -37.43 10.15
N PRO A 35 -44.85 -37.39 11.26
CA PRO A 35 -45.11 -36.39 12.35
C PRO A 35 -44.84 -37.01 13.78
N TYR A 36 -45.16 -36.47 14.97
CA TYR A 36 -46.44 -35.92 15.51
C TYR A 36 -46.31 -35.14 16.86
N THR A 37 -47.23 -34.18 17.06
CA THR A 37 -47.94 -33.68 18.28
C THR A 37 -47.68 -34.26 19.69
N MET A 38 -47.94 -33.58 20.82
CA MET A 38 -48.54 -32.24 21.14
C MET A 38 -48.21 -31.81 22.60
N GLY A 39 -48.32 -30.51 22.91
CA GLY A 39 -48.26 -29.94 24.27
C GLY A 39 -48.63 -28.44 24.26
N VAL A 40 -49.44 -27.95 25.20
CA VAL A 40 -50.21 -26.68 25.07
C VAL A 40 -50.21 -25.85 26.37
N SER A 41 -50.55 -24.55 26.22
CA SER A 41 -50.78 -23.48 27.22
C SER A 41 -49.53 -22.64 27.58
N VAL A 42 -49.41 -21.32 27.29
CA VAL A 42 -50.31 -20.13 27.33
C VAL A 42 -50.34 -19.43 28.69
N SER A 43 -49.76 -18.22 28.81
CA SER A 43 -50.56 -16.96 28.95
C SER A 43 -49.72 -15.65 29.01
N ALA A 44 -50.33 -14.55 28.54
CA ALA A 44 -50.20 -13.13 28.92
C ALA A 44 -48.85 -12.34 28.84
N ALA A 45 -49.03 -11.04 28.52
CA ALA A 45 -48.09 -9.90 28.47
C ALA A 45 -48.95 -8.60 28.62
N PRO A 46 -48.45 -7.34 28.57
CA PRO A 46 -47.07 -6.81 28.48
C PRO A 46 -46.70 -6.12 29.84
N PRO A 47 -46.32 -4.82 30.05
CA PRO A 47 -46.11 -3.62 29.19
C PRO A 47 -44.63 -3.19 29.03
N THR A 48 -44.39 -2.01 28.46
CA THR A 48 -43.06 -1.37 28.22
C THR A 48 -43.02 0.09 28.69
N PRO A 49 -41.83 0.61 29.05
CA PRO A 49 -41.49 2.03 28.89
C PRO A 49 -40.22 2.27 28.02
N PRO A 50 -40.19 3.31 27.16
CA PRO A 50 -38.99 3.82 26.48
C PRO A 50 -38.46 5.10 27.18
N PRO A 51 -37.48 5.85 26.64
CA PRO A 51 -36.39 5.49 25.71
C PRO A 51 -35.01 5.73 26.36
N ARG A 52 -33.92 5.42 25.63
CA ARG A 52 -32.69 6.25 25.66
C ARG A 52 -31.86 6.03 24.41
N SER A 53 -31.88 7.00 23.50
CA SER A 53 -30.78 7.19 22.56
C SER A 53 -29.54 7.55 23.35
N ILE A 54 -28.44 6.85 23.11
CA ILE A 54 -27.09 7.38 23.31
C ILE A 54 -26.54 7.49 21.89
N ASP A 55 -26.01 8.66 21.54
CA ASP A 55 -25.84 9.03 20.14
C ASP A 55 -24.93 8.09 19.36
N ALA A 56 -25.18 8.04 18.05
CA ALA A 56 -24.21 7.55 17.08
C ALA A 56 -23.02 8.53 16.99
N ALA A 57 -22.24 8.59 18.07
CA ALA A 57 -20.86 9.03 18.02
C ALA A 57 -20.12 8.05 17.13
N ALA A 58 -20.17 8.30 15.82
CA ALA A 58 -19.31 7.67 14.85
C ALA A 58 -17.88 8.07 15.18
N ALA A 59 -17.26 7.29 16.07
CA ALA A 59 -15.84 7.29 16.32
C ALA A 59 -15.17 6.79 15.04
N GLY A 60 -15.09 7.68 14.04
CA GLY A 60 -14.11 7.62 12.98
C GLY A 60 -12.75 7.76 13.64
N GLY A 61 -12.27 6.66 14.22
CA GLY A 61 -10.97 6.56 14.81
C GLY A 61 -9.96 6.92 13.75
N VAL A 62 -9.42 8.13 13.86
CA VAL A 62 -8.15 8.46 13.21
C VAL A 62 -7.20 7.38 13.72
N PRO A 63 -6.70 6.47 12.87
CA PRO A 63 -5.90 5.35 13.36
C PRO A 63 -4.72 5.94 14.12
N GLU A 64 -4.54 5.54 15.37
CA GLU A 64 -3.55 6.17 16.25
C GLU A 64 -2.15 5.90 15.71
N THR A 65 -1.69 6.83 14.87
CA THR A 65 -0.34 6.84 14.33
C THR A 65 0.59 6.95 15.52
N SER A 66 1.27 5.84 15.85
CA SER A 66 2.27 5.77 16.91
C SER A 66 3.13 7.05 16.92
N PRO A 67 3.50 7.61 18.09
CA PRO A 67 4.32 8.81 18.15
C PRO A 67 5.61 8.71 17.30
N PHE A 68 6.16 7.50 17.16
CA PHE A 68 7.26 7.19 16.26
C PHE A 68 6.90 7.36 14.77
N ALA A 69 5.71 6.94 14.33
CA ALA A 69 5.21 7.16 12.98
C ALA A 69 5.00 8.65 12.68
N GLN A 70 4.44 9.43 13.62
CA GLN A 70 4.29 10.89 13.47
C GLN A 70 5.66 11.60 13.40
N GLN A 71 6.63 11.20 14.23
CA GLN A 71 7.99 11.73 14.18
C GLN A 71 8.66 11.40 12.83
N ARG A 72 8.48 10.19 12.30
CA ARG A 72 9.01 9.79 10.99
C ARG A 72 8.30 10.49 9.83
N GLU A 73 7.00 10.70 9.90
CA GLU A 73 6.26 11.50 8.92
C GLU A 73 6.84 12.91 8.83
N ARG A 74 7.03 13.58 9.97
CA ARG A 74 7.66 14.90 10.02
C ARG A 74 9.07 14.91 9.41
N LEU A 75 9.91 13.94 9.76
CA LEU A 75 11.26 13.83 9.20
C LEU A 75 11.26 13.56 7.68
N VAL A 76 10.28 12.81 7.17
CA VAL A 76 10.09 12.60 5.72
C VAL A 76 9.60 13.87 5.03
N LEU A 77 8.69 14.63 5.65
CA LEU A 77 8.24 15.92 5.14
C LEU A 77 9.38 16.95 5.06
N GLU A 78 10.27 16.99 6.06
CA GLU A 78 11.45 17.87 6.07
C GLU A 78 12.48 17.52 4.97
N LEU A 79 12.46 16.30 4.42
CA LEU A 79 13.33 15.84 3.32
C LEU A 79 12.73 16.05 1.91
N LEU A 80 11.42 16.28 1.80
CA LEU A 80 10.68 16.33 0.55
C LEU A 80 10.18 17.76 0.25
N PRO A 81 9.88 18.13 -1.01
CA PRO A 81 9.45 19.48 -1.36
C PRO A 81 7.96 19.76 -1.03
N PHE A 82 7.40 19.10 -0.02
CA PHE A 82 6.00 19.26 0.41
C PHE A 82 5.89 20.33 1.51
N LYS A 83 5.00 21.31 1.32
CA LYS A 83 4.67 22.34 2.32
C LYS A 83 3.48 21.98 3.21
N ASP A 84 2.84 20.84 2.93
CA ASP A 84 1.58 20.38 3.50
C ASP A 84 1.58 18.85 3.50
N ALA A 85 1.29 18.25 4.66
CA ALA A 85 1.20 16.79 4.82
C ALA A 85 0.11 16.19 3.93
N SER A 86 -0.99 16.91 3.68
CA SER A 86 -2.08 16.47 2.81
C SER A 86 -1.60 16.17 1.39
N LYS A 87 -0.67 16.99 0.87
CA LYS A 87 -0.04 16.79 -0.45
C LYS A 87 0.98 15.67 -0.49
N PHE A 88 1.69 15.41 0.61
CA PHE A 88 2.49 14.21 0.78
C PHE A 88 1.63 12.95 0.77
N HIS A 89 0.53 12.91 1.54
CA HIS A 89 -0.41 11.78 1.55
C HIS A 89 -1.18 11.60 0.23
N GLU A 90 -1.42 12.66 -0.54
CA GLU A 90 -1.92 12.57 -1.92
C GLU A 90 -0.88 11.93 -2.86
N TRP A 91 0.38 12.31 -2.77
CA TRP A 91 1.48 11.71 -3.54
C TRP A 91 1.75 10.24 -3.13
N LEU A 92 1.72 9.90 -1.83
CA LEU A 92 1.85 8.52 -1.37
C LEU A 92 0.76 7.61 -1.94
N ARG A 93 -0.47 8.11 -2.07
CA ARG A 93 -1.61 7.38 -2.67
C ARG A 93 -1.63 7.42 -4.20
N SER A 94 -0.66 8.06 -4.85
CA SER A 94 -0.57 8.13 -6.30
C SER A 94 -0.23 6.77 -6.92
N GLY A 95 -0.68 6.56 -8.16
CA GLY A 95 -0.45 5.32 -8.93
C GLY A 95 1.02 4.86 -8.99
N PRO A 96 2.01 5.76 -9.24
CA PRO A 96 3.43 5.40 -9.22
C PRO A 96 3.93 4.87 -7.88
N VAL A 97 3.62 5.55 -6.77
CA VAL A 97 4.09 5.16 -5.43
C VAL A 97 3.39 3.88 -4.97
N GLN A 98 2.07 3.80 -5.11
CA GLN A 98 1.31 2.58 -4.76
C GLN A 98 1.67 1.40 -5.67
N GLY A 99 1.84 1.60 -6.98
CA GLY A 99 2.25 0.54 -7.90
C GLY A 99 3.63 -0.02 -7.54
N SER A 100 4.59 0.86 -7.26
CA SER A 100 5.94 0.48 -6.82
C SER A 100 5.92 -0.21 -5.46
N TRP A 101 5.08 0.25 -4.52
CA TRP A 101 4.93 -0.36 -3.20
C TRP A 101 4.32 -1.77 -3.27
N HIS A 102 3.27 -1.99 -4.08
CA HIS A 102 2.71 -3.32 -4.29
C HIS A 102 3.67 -4.25 -5.03
N GLU A 103 4.48 -3.74 -5.97
CA GLU A 103 5.56 -4.50 -6.61
C GLU A 103 6.60 -4.94 -5.56
N PHE A 104 7.07 -4.02 -4.71
CA PHE A 104 8.01 -4.29 -3.64
C PHE A 104 7.47 -5.28 -2.59
N HIS A 105 6.23 -5.10 -2.14
CA HIS A 105 5.62 -5.98 -1.14
C HIS A 105 5.43 -7.40 -1.68
N ARG A 106 4.89 -7.56 -2.90
CA ARG A 106 4.66 -8.88 -3.52
C ARG A 106 5.95 -9.62 -3.87
N ASP A 107 6.97 -8.90 -4.36
CA ASP A 107 8.18 -9.52 -4.88
C ASP A 107 9.25 -9.73 -3.78
N LEU A 108 9.23 -8.95 -2.69
CA LEU A 108 10.14 -9.09 -1.56
C LEU A 108 9.43 -9.43 -0.22
N LEU A 109 8.63 -8.53 0.34
CA LEU A 109 8.14 -8.65 1.72
C LEU A 109 7.24 -9.88 1.97
N ALA A 110 6.46 -10.29 0.96
CA ALA A 110 5.63 -11.49 1.01
C ALA A 110 6.40 -12.80 0.78
N ARG A 111 7.73 -12.74 0.57
CA ARG A 111 8.59 -13.90 0.25
C ARG A 111 9.80 -14.08 1.16
N VAL A 112 10.20 -13.03 1.89
CA VAL A 112 11.43 -13.00 2.69
C VAL A 112 11.09 -12.71 4.16
N PRO A 113 11.64 -13.49 5.11
CA PRO A 113 11.44 -13.27 6.55
C PRO A 113 11.75 -11.84 7.02
N ALA A 114 10.96 -11.37 7.99
CA ALA A 114 10.97 -9.99 8.47
C ALA A 114 12.16 -9.64 9.40
N ASP A 115 12.94 -10.63 9.81
CA ASP A 115 14.15 -10.52 10.64
C ASP A 115 15.43 -10.25 9.82
N ARG A 116 15.33 -10.22 8.48
CA ARG A 116 16.48 -9.92 7.61
C ARG A 116 17.07 -8.53 7.92
N PRO A 117 18.40 -8.37 7.98
CA PRO A 117 19.02 -7.04 8.07
C PRO A 117 18.65 -6.16 6.88
N GLU A 118 18.32 -4.91 7.19
CA GLU A 118 18.02 -3.89 6.20
C GLU A 118 19.26 -3.53 5.35
N PRO A 119 19.09 -3.20 4.07
CA PRO A 119 20.16 -2.63 3.25
C PRO A 119 20.77 -1.37 3.87
N ASP A 120 22.03 -1.07 3.55
CA ASP A 120 22.60 0.22 3.91
C ASP A 120 21.99 1.33 3.05
N LYS A 121 21.51 2.39 3.71
CA LYS A 121 20.89 3.57 3.12
C LYS A 121 21.84 4.29 2.15
N ALA A 122 23.12 4.40 2.47
CA ALA A 122 24.08 5.13 1.63
C ALA A 122 24.40 4.36 0.33
N LYS A 123 24.70 3.06 0.44
CA LYS A 123 24.88 2.15 -0.71
C LYS A 123 23.64 2.11 -1.60
N THR A 124 22.46 1.93 -1.02
CA THR A 124 21.20 1.84 -1.77
C THR A 124 20.88 3.16 -2.50
N ALA A 125 21.15 4.31 -1.87
CA ALA A 125 20.98 5.62 -2.50
C ALA A 125 21.97 5.85 -3.65
N GLN A 126 23.25 5.46 -3.50
CA GLN A 126 24.24 5.56 -4.58
C GLN A 126 23.91 4.60 -5.74
N ALA A 127 23.53 3.36 -5.47
CA ALA A 127 23.11 2.39 -6.49
C ALA A 127 21.85 2.86 -7.25
N THR A 128 20.90 3.51 -6.58
CA THR A 128 19.71 4.11 -7.22
C THR A 128 20.08 5.27 -8.15
N LYS A 129 20.96 6.17 -7.71
CA LYS A 129 21.51 7.25 -8.54
C LYS A 129 22.24 6.70 -9.77
N GLU A 130 23.04 5.64 -9.60
CA GLU A 130 23.73 4.96 -10.70
C GLU A 130 22.74 4.32 -11.68
N ALA A 131 21.72 3.62 -11.18
CA ALA A 131 20.65 3.03 -12.00
C ALA A 131 19.90 4.07 -12.85
N ILE A 132 19.54 5.22 -12.26
CA ILE A 132 18.88 6.33 -12.95
C ILE A 132 19.81 6.96 -14.00
N ASN A 133 21.05 7.31 -13.62
CA ASN A 133 21.98 8.01 -14.50
C ASN A 133 22.49 7.12 -15.67
N SER A 134 22.68 5.82 -15.43
CA SER A 134 23.04 4.84 -16.48
C SER A 134 21.85 4.37 -17.33
N ARG A 135 20.61 4.76 -16.97
CA ARG A 135 19.36 4.24 -17.56
C ARG A 135 19.30 2.71 -17.55
N SER A 136 19.69 2.12 -16.41
CA SER A 136 19.85 0.67 -16.25
C SER A 136 18.57 -0.12 -16.56
N GLN A 137 18.61 -0.92 -17.62
CA GLN A 137 17.46 -1.70 -18.10
C GLN A 137 16.99 -2.75 -17.08
N LYS A 138 17.85 -3.18 -16.13
CA LYS A 138 17.47 -4.03 -14.99
C LYS A 138 16.37 -3.37 -14.13
N PHE A 139 16.48 -2.06 -13.90
CA PHE A 139 15.59 -1.34 -12.99
C PHE A 139 14.50 -0.53 -13.69
N LEU A 140 14.66 -0.22 -14.98
CA LEU A 140 13.65 0.52 -15.77
C LEU A 140 12.58 -0.40 -16.38
N VAL A 141 12.99 -1.48 -17.06
CA VAL A 141 12.05 -2.38 -17.76
C VAL A 141 11.21 -3.16 -16.74
N TYR A 142 9.97 -3.46 -17.08
CA TYR A 142 9.14 -4.36 -16.29
C TYR A 142 9.60 -5.81 -16.51
N HIS A 143 10.17 -6.40 -15.46
CA HIS A 143 10.52 -7.82 -15.40
C HIS A 143 9.45 -8.55 -14.55
N PRO A 144 8.64 -9.45 -15.14
CA PRO A 144 7.64 -10.22 -14.39
C PRO A 144 8.31 -11.30 -13.53
N ASP A 145 9.31 -11.96 -14.08
CA ASP A 145 10.14 -13.00 -13.48
C ASP A 145 11.45 -12.40 -12.95
N LYS A 146 11.36 -11.70 -11.80
CA LYS A 146 12.52 -11.19 -11.02
C LYS A 146 13.38 -12.29 -10.38
N SER A 147 13.59 -13.38 -11.10
CA SER A 147 14.48 -14.47 -10.71
C SER A 147 15.93 -13.95 -10.61
N GLY A 148 16.65 -14.37 -9.58
CA GLY A 148 18.04 -13.94 -9.34
C GLY A 148 18.21 -12.47 -8.91
N TRP A 149 17.14 -11.71 -8.65
CA TRP A 149 17.25 -10.40 -8.01
C TRP A 149 17.59 -10.56 -6.53
N SER A 150 18.51 -9.75 -6.00
CA SER A 150 18.74 -9.66 -4.56
C SER A 150 17.68 -8.74 -3.93
N PRO A 151 17.39 -8.86 -2.62
CA PRO A 151 16.50 -7.92 -1.93
C PRO A 151 16.86 -6.45 -2.19
N GLU A 152 18.15 -6.10 -2.22
CA GLU A 152 18.66 -4.76 -2.51
C GLU A 152 18.23 -4.27 -3.90
N ASP A 153 18.14 -5.15 -4.91
CA ASP A 153 17.61 -4.81 -6.23
C ASP A 153 16.15 -4.34 -6.16
N HIS A 154 15.34 -4.90 -5.26
CA HIS A 154 13.95 -4.46 -5.08
C HIS A 154 13.86 -3.07 -4.44
N TYR A 155 14.76 -2.73 -3.49
CA TYR A 155 14.84 -1.36 -2.94
C TYR A 155 15.26 -0.37 -4.05
N VAL A 156 16.31 -0.71 -4.81
CA VAL A 156 16.80 0.13 -5.93
C VAL A 156 15.72 0.30 -7.02
N ARG A 157 14.95 -0.75 -7.35
CA ARG A 157 13.81 -0.70 -8.28
C ARG A 157 12.70 0.24 -7.77
N PHE A 158 12.26 0.08 -6.52
CA PHE A 158 11.25 0.95 -5.91
C PHE A 158 11.68 2.42 -6.01
N MET A 159 12.89 2.72 -5.54
CA MET A 159 13.40 4.09 -5.50
C MET A 159 13.62 4.66 -6.91
N THR A 160 14.11 3.86 -7.86
CA THR A 160 14.32 4.26 -9.26
C THR A 160 13.02 4.72 -9.92
N ILE A 161 11.94 3.95 -9.78
CA ILE A 161 10.65 4.28 -10.40
C ILE A 161 10.00 5.47 -9.70
N VAL A 162 9.92 5.47 -8.36
CA VAL A 162 9.33 6.59 -7.61
C VAL A 162 10.03 7.92 -7.88
N ILE A 163 11.36 7.95 -8.01
CA ILE A 163 12.10 9.17 -8.37
C ILE A 163 11.82 9.60 -9.82
N LEU A 164 11.82 8.67 -10.78
CA LEU A 164 11.60 9.01 -12.19
C LEU A 164 10.18 9.53 -12.46
N ASP A 165 9.15 8.89 -11.91
CA ASP A 165 7.77 9.39 -12.02
C ASP A 165 7.59 10.73 -11.28
N SER A 166 8.31 10.95 -10.16
CA SER A 166 8.28 12.23 -9.44
C SER A 166 8.98 13.36 -10.21
N LEU A 167 10.03 13.06 -10.98
CA LEU A 167 10.65 14.01 -11.92
C LEU A 167 9.71 14.33 -13.09
N LEU A 168 9.05 13.32 -13.67
CA LEU A 168 8.03 13.51 -14.72
C LEU A 168 6.81 14.31 -14.22
N ALA A 169 6.42 14.13 -12.96
CA ALA A 169 5.39 14.90 -12.28
C ALA A 169 5.84 16.32 -11.87
N ASN A 170 7.11 16.69 -12.05
CA ASN A 170 7.73 17.96 -11.63
C ASN A 170 7.68 18.19 -10.10
N LEU A 171 7.69 17.13 -9.28
CA LEU A 171 7.91 17.23 -7.84
C LEU A 171 9.34 17.73 -7.53
N TRP A 172 10.29 17.28 -8.36
CA TRP A 172 11.65 17.81 -8.44
C TRP A 172 11.92 18.26 -9.87
N SER A 173 12.76 19.28 -10.05
CA SER A 173 13.26 19.67 -11.37
C SER A 173 14.53 18.88 -11.75
N ASP A 174 14.90 18.89 -13.04
CA ASP A 174 16.23 18.44 -13.50
C ASP A 174 17.38 19.14 -12.77
N SER A 175 17.17 20.38 -12.29
CA SER A 175 18.15 21.16 -11.53
C SER A 175 18.34 20.57 -10.12
N ASP A 176 17.24 20.15 -9.48
CA ASP A 176 17.27 19.46 -8.18
C ASP A 176 17.94 18.09 -8.30
N TRP A 177 17.61 17.31 -9.32
CA TRP A 177 18.28 16.03 -9.58
C TRP A 177 19.79 16.22 -9.79
N LYS A 178 20.21 17.16 -10.65
CA LYS A 178 21.63 17.42 -10.91
C LYS A 178 22.40 17.86 -9.65
N LYS A 179 21.77 18.65 -8.76
CA LYS A 179 22.42 19.19 -7.55
C LYS A 179 22.34 18.27 -6.33
N ARG A 180 21.25 17.51 -6.15
CA ARG A 180 20.91 16.80 -4.90
C ARG A 180 20.43 15.35 -5.08
N ASN A 181 20.80 14.69 -6.19
CA ASN A 181 20.41 13.30 -6.50
C ASN A 181 20.55 12.33 -5.31
N ILE A 182 21.67 12.36 -4.58
CA ILE A 182 21.88 11.49 -3.40
C ILE A 182 20.88 11.77 -2.28
N ASP A 183 20.54 13.02 -2.01
CA ASP A 183 19.63 13.36 -0.91
C ASP A 183 18.17 13.10 -1.29
N ILE A 184 17.82 13.27 -2.57
CA ILE A 184 16.56 12.79 -3.15
C ILE A 184 16.45 11.26 -3.00
N CYS A 185 17.52 10.51 -3.28
CA CYS A 185 17.53 9.07 -3.05
C CYS A 185 17.37 8.71 -1.56
N LYS A 186 18.09 9.38 -0.64
CA LYS A 186 17.90 9.18 0.81
C LYS A 186 16.46 9.48 1.26
N ALA A 187 15.83 10.53 0.72
CA ALA A 187 14.45 10.89 1.05
C ALA A 187 13.46 9.79 0.60
N VAL A 188 13.60 9.26 -0.62
CA VAL A 188 12.74 8.18 -1.12
C VAL A 188 13.02 6.84 -0.41
N TYR A 189 14.24 6.63 0.11
CA TYR A 189 14.53 5.52 1.01
C TYR A 189 13.74 5.62 2.33
N GLU A 190 13.65 6.80 2.96
CA GLU A 190 12.80 6.99 4.15
C GLU A 190 11.30 6.83 3.82
N VAL A 191 10.84 7.24 2.64
CA VAL A 191 9.46 6.98 2.17
C VAL A 191 9.15 5.48 2.12
N LEU A 192 10.07 4.66 1.60
CA LEU A 192 9.91 3.20 1.58
C LEU A 192 9.75 2.62 2.99
N PHE A 193 10.53 3.11 3.95
CA PHE A 193 10.43 2.69 5.34
C PHE A 193 9.21 3.24 6.08
N PHE A 194 8.73 4.44 5.70
CA PHE A 194 7.47 4.98 6.20
C PHE A 194 6.31 4.08 5.77
N LEU A 195 6.20 3.77 4.47
CA LEU A 195 5.19 2.85 3.93
C LEU A 195 5.22 1.49 4.62
N ARG A 196 6.40 0.90 4.85
CA ARG A 196 6.54 -0.38 5.55
C ARG A 196 6.16 -0.30 7.04
N ALA A 197 6.50 0.79 7.73
CA ALA A 197 6.07 1.00 9.12
C ALA A 197 4.53 1.16 9.22
N SER A 198 3.94 1.98 8.34
CA SER A 198 2.48 2.14 8.24
C SER A 198 1.79 0.82 7.91
N HIS A 199 2.37 -0.02 7.06
CA HIS A 199 1.80 -1.32 6.70
C HIS A 199 1.69 -2.26 7.91
N TYR A 200 2.75 -2.41 8.71
CA TYR A 200 2.70 -3.28 9.88
C TYR A 200 1.73 -2.79 10.96
N VAL A 201 1.61 -1.47 11.17
CA VAL A 201 0.60 -0.90 12.12
C VAL A 201 -0.83 -1.26 11.68
N ASN A 202 -1.12 -1.32 10.38
CA ASN A 202 -2.42 -1.74 9.86
C ASN A 202 -2.61 -3.28 9.80
N GLN A 203 -1.61 -4.07 10.21
CA GLN A 203 -1.66 -5.55 10.23
C GLN A 203 -1.54 -6.16 11.64
N GLN A 204 -1.53 -5.33 12.69
CA GLN A 204 -1.68 -5.83 14.06
C GLN A 204 -3.17 -6.08 14.32
N ASP A 205 -3.58 -7.34 14.34
CA ASP A 205 -4.88 -7.73 14.88
C ASP A 205 -5.02 -7.19 16.32
N PRO A 206 -6.20 -6.72 16.73
CA PRO A 206 -6.43 -6.28 18.11
C PRO A 206 -6.16 -7.44 19.07
N PRO A 207 -5.58 -7.18 20.26
CA PRO A 207 -5.24 -8.24 21.20
C PRO A 207 -6.48 -9.05 21.58
N GLY A 208 -6.51 -10.32 21.20
CA GLY A 208 -7.61 -11.23 21.47
C GLY A 208 -7.68 -11.59 22.94
N TYR A 209 -8.43 -10.82 23.71
CA TYR A 209 -8.82 -11.18 25.07
C TYR A 209 -9.61 -12.50 25.01
N SER A 210 -9.06 -13.53 25.65
CA SER A 210 -9.74 -14.79 25.92
C SER A 210 -10.16 -14.76 27.39
N ASP A 211 -11.45 -14.97 27.65
CA ASP A 211 -12.03 -15.11 29.00
C ASP A 211 -11.70 -16.48 29.63
#